data_AF-A0A7W0P394-F1
#
_entry.id   AF-A0A7W0P394-F1
#
_cell.length_a   1.000
_cell.length_b   1.000
_cell.length_c   1.000
_cell.angle_alpha   90.00
_cell.angle_beta   90.00
_cell.angle_gamma   90.00
#
_symmetry.space_group_name_H-M   'P 1'
#
loop_
_entity.id
_entity.type
_entity.pdbx_description
1 polymer ?
#
loop_
_entity_poly.entity_id
_entity_poly.type
_entity_poly.pdbx_seq_one_letter_code
_entity_poly.pdbx_strand_id
1 'polypeptide(L)'
;MKIKGICKRDGRDFLAEQVVDLGGECPWDGEPFNADYAAVLVDSLREAERLGTGFERALERVASLHPAFTLDEESVLGELKAQLGRLHRNLVRQG
;
A
#
# COMPACT_ATOMS: atom_id res chain seq x y z
N MET A 1 -1.72 -9.14 -5.10
CA MET A 1 -0.73 -8.50 -4.21
C MET A 1 -1.30 -8.29 -2.81
N LYS A 2 -0.47 -8.47 -1.77
CA LYS A 2 -0.77 -8.10 -0.38
C LYS A 2 0.20 -7.00 0.06
N ILE A 3 -0.32 -5.94 0.68
CA ILE A 3 0.50 -4.81 1.13
C ILE A 3 0.85 -5.00 2.61
N LYS A 4 2.14 -5.02 2.92
CA LYS A 4 2.67 -5.05 4.29
C LYS A 4 3.23 -3.68 4.67
N GLY A 5 2.93 -3.23 5.88
CA GLY A 5 3.49 -2.03 6.50
C GLY A 5 4.11 -2.34 7.86
N ILE A 6 4.80 -1.34 8.43
CA ILE A 6 5.32 -1.38 9.81
C ILE A 6 4.69 -0.21 10.57
N CYS A 7 4.11 -0.47 11.73
CA CYS A 7 3.62 0.60 12.59
C CYS A 7 4.80 1.36 13.17
N LYS A 8 4.82 2.69 12.99
CA LYS A 8 5.90 3.55 13.48
C LYS A 8 5.89 3.74 15.01
N ARG A 9 4.81 3.37 15.70
CA ARG A 9 4.68 3.49 17.16
C ARG A 9 5.21 2.26 17.88
N ASP A 10 4.77 1.06 17.49
CA ASP A 10 5.12 -0.20 18.17
C ASP A 10 6.13 -1.07 17.41
N GLY A 11 6.49 -0.70 16.18
CA GLY A 11 7.50 -1.36 15.36
C GLY A 11 7.08 -2.69 14.74
N ARG A 12 5.80 -3.09 14.85
CA ARG A 12 5.32 -4.39 14.34
C ARG A 12 4.83 -4.31 12.90
N ASP A 13 5.06 -5.40 12.17
CA ASP A 13 4.52 -5.60 10.82
C ASP A 13 3.00 -5.74 10.87
N PHE A 14 2.30 -5.18 9.89
CA PHE A 14 0.86 -5.36 9.68
C PHE A 14 0.53 -5.54 8.20
N LEU A 15 -0.62 -6.16 7.91
CA LEU A 15 -1.19 -6.19 6.57
C LEU A 15 -2.22 -5.08 6.41
N ALA A 16 -2.27 -4.46 5.23
CA ALA A 16 -3.23 -3.40 4.93
C ALA A 16 -4.68 -3.87 5.14
N GLU A 17 -4.99 -5.14 4.84
CA GLU A 17 -6.31 -5.73 5.12
C GLU A 17 -6.69 -5.69 6.60
N GLN A 18 -5.74 -5.96 7.52
CA GLN A 18 -6.01 -5.92 8.96
C GLN A 18 -6.37 -4.51 9.41
N VAL A 19 -5.71 -3.50 8.83
CA VAL A 19 -6.00 -2.08 9.11
C VAL A 19 -7.36 -1.68 8.56
N VAL A 20 -7.71 -2.18 7.37
CA VAL A 20 -9.02 -1.95 6.74
C VAL A 20 -10.14 -2.56 7.58
N ASP A 21 -9.96 -3.79 8.07
CA ASP A 21 -10.94 -4.50 8.89
C ASP A 21 -11.13 -3.84 10.27
N LEU A 22 -10.08 -3.21 10.79
CA LEU A 22 -10.08 -2.45 12.05
C LEU A 22 -10.37 -0.95 11.86
N GLY A 23 -10.82 -0.52 10.69
CA GLY A 23 -11.27 0.86 10.48
C GLY A 23 -10.16 1.93 10.53
N GLY A 24 -8.91 1.56 10.30
CA GLY A 24 -7.77 2.50 10.27
C GLY A 24 -6.88 2.44 11.52
N GLU A 25 -7.15 1.50 12.42
CA GLU A 25 -6.36 1.27 13.63
C GLU A 25 -5.21 0.30 13.40
N CYS A 26 -4.16 0.45 14.21
CA CYS A 26 -3.09 -0.53 14.27
C CYS A 26 -3.60 -1.83 14.91
N PRO A 27 -3.37 -3.01 14.29
CA PRO A 27 -3.87 -4.28 14.82
C PRO A 27 -3.31 -4.70 16.18
N TRP A 28 -2.33 -3.97 16.68
CA TRP A 28 -1.52 -4.44 17.78
C TRP A 28 -1.43 -3.49 18.97
N ASP A 29 -1.41 -2.18 18.75
CA ASP A 29 -1.47 -1.17 19.82
C ASP A 29 -2.87 -0.55 19.97
N GLY A 30 -3.76 -0.78 18.99
CA GLY A 30 -5.13 -0.25 18.98
C GLY A 30 -5.23 1.24 18.65
N GLU A 31 -4.11 1.92 18.44
CA GLU A 31 -4.11 3.34 18.17
C GLU A 31 -4.44 3.61 16.68
N PRO A 32 -5.23 4.66 16.37
CA PRO A 32 -5.51 5.02 14.98
C PRO A 32 -4.22 5.42 14.26
N PHE A 33 -4.00 4.94 13.04
CA PHE A 33 -2.86 5.39 12.23
C PHE A 33 -2.99 6.86 11.80
N ASN A 34 -4.21 7.37 11.76
CA ASN A 34 -4.52 8.78 11.55
C ASN A 34 -5.82 9.13 12.28
N ALA A 35 -5.74 10.04 13.26
CA ALA A 35 -6.88 10.41 14.11
C ALA A 35 -8.00 11.13 13.33
N ASP A 36 -7.64 11.96 12.35
CA ASP A 36 -8.59 12.84 11.66
C ASP A 36 -9.09 12.24 10.33
N TYR A 37 -8.34 11.31 9.74
CA TYR A 37 -8.57 10.83 8.37
C TYR A 37 -8.58 9.29 8.25
N ALA A 38 -9.07 8.59 9.27
CA ALA A 38 -9.14 7.13 9.28
C ALA A 38 -9.91 6.56 8.07
N ALA A 39 -11.07 7.13 7.71
CA ALA A 39 -11.85 6.69 6.56
C ALA A 39 -11.08 6.81 5.24
N VAL A 40 -10.40 7.94 5.02
CA VAL A 40 -9.58 8.17 3.81
C VAL A 40 -8.41 7.19 3.74
N LEU A 41 -7.79 6.89 4.89
CA LEU A 41 -6.72 5.89 4.98
C LEU A 41 -7.23 4.50 4.59
N VAL A 42 -8.36 4.06 5.17
CA VAL A 42 -8.97 2.76 4.90
C VAL A 42 -9.31 2.63 3.42
N ASP A 43 -9.98 3.62 2.84
CA ASP A 43 -10.36 3.60 1.43
C ASP A 43 -9.12 3.56 0.52
N SER A 44 -8.10 4.36 0.84
CA SER A 44 -6.85 4.39 0.07
C SER A 44 -6.10 3.06 0.12
N LEU A 45 -6.01 2.42 1.29
CA LEU A 45 -5.35 1.12 1.45
C LEU A 45 -6.09 0.01 0.72
N ARG A 46 -7.43 -0.04 0.86
CA ARG A 46 -8.28 -1.00 0.15
C ARG A 46 -8.14 -0.85 -1.36
N GLU A 47 -8.15 0.39 -1.85
CA GLU A 47 -8.02 0.67 -3.28
C GLU A 47 -6.62 0.32 -3.81
N ALA A 48 -5.56 0.62 -3.05
CA ALA A 48 -4.20 0.27 -3.41
C ALA A 48 -4.03 -1.25 -3.58
N GLU A 49 -4.54 -2.07 -2.66
CA GLU A 49 -4.47 -3.54 -2.79
C GLU A 49 -5.27 -4.06 -3.98
N ARG A 50 -6.48 -3.52 -4.19
CA ARG A 50 -7.37 -3.92 -5.28
C ARG A 50 -6.76 -3.60 -6.65
N LEU A 51 -6.32 -2.36 -6.84
CA LEU A 51 -5.71 -1.91 -8.09
C LEU A 51 -4.37 -2.58 -8.33
N GLY A 52 -3.52 -2.73 -7.31
CA GLY A 52 -2.24 -3.42 -7.43
C GLY A 52 -2.40 -4.88 -7.85
N THR A 53 -3.35 -5.60 -7.26
CA THR A 53 -3.69 -6.98 -7.69
C THR A 53 -4.25 -7.01 -9.12
N GLY A 54 -5.06 -6.02 -9.50
CA GLY A 54 -5.58 -5.89 -10.86
C GLY A 54 -4.46 -5.67 -11.89
N PHE A 55 -3.50 -4.81 -11.56
CA PHE A 55 -2.36 -4.50 -12.41
C PHE A 55 -1.41 -5.69 -12.56
N GLU A 56 -1.07 -6.37 -11.46
CA GLU A 56 -0.29 -7.62 -11.45
C GLU A 56 -0.87 -8.67 -12.41
N ARG A 57 -2.19 -8.92 -12.30
CA ARG A 57 -2.90 -9.86 -13.20
C ARG A 57 -2.92 -9.39 -14.66
N ALA A 58 -2.96 -8.08 -14.90
CA ALA A 58 -2.91 -7.55 -16.26
C ALA A 58 -1.54 -7.78 -16.90
N LEU A 59 -0.45 -7.54 -16.16
CA LEU A 59 0.91 -7.81 -16.62
C LEU A 59 1.13 -9.31 -16.86
N GLU A 60 0.63 -10.18 -15.98
CA GLU A 60 0.67 -11.63 -16.16
C GLU A 60 -0.01 -12.06 -17.47
N ARG A 61 -1.19 -11.51 -17.77
CA ARG A 61 -1.89 -11.77 -19.04
C ARG A 61 -1.09 -11.27 -20.24
N VAL A 62 -0.55 -10.06 -20.18
CA VAL A 62 0.29 -9.51 -21.26
C VAL A 62 1.50 -10.39 -21.50
N ALA A 63 2.22 -10.80 -20.45
CA ALA A 63 3.37 -11.70 -20.55
C ALA A 63 2.98 -13.04 -21.20
N SER A 64 1.81 -13.59 -20.85
CA SER A 64 1.29 -14.85 -21.40
C SER A 64 1.00 -14.78 -22.91
N LEU A 65 0.82 -13.59 -23.48
CA LEU A 65 0.60 -13.40 -24.92
C LEU A 65 1.90 -13.41 -25.74
N HIS A 66 3.08 -13.48 -25.10
CA HIS A 66 4.39 -13.43 -25.74
C HIS A 66 4.53 -12.26 -26.75
N PRO A 67 4.30 -11.01 -26.30
CA PRO A 67 4.29 -9.86 -27.20
C PRO A 67 5.67 -9.53 -27.76
N ALA A 68 5.71 -8.95 -28.96
CA ALA A 68 6.92 -8.44 -29.59
C ALA A 68 7.30 -7.03 -29.08
N PHE A 69 7.21 -6.80 -27.76
CA PHE A 69 7.63 -5.54 -27.13
C PHE A 69 8.17 -5.81 -25.72
N THR A 70 8.88 -4.84 -25.17
CA THR A 70 9.25 -4.77 -23.76
C THR A 70 8.59 -3.57 -23.11
N LEU A 71 8.31 -3.67 -21.81
CA LEU A 71 7.94 -2.52 -20.98
C LEU A 71 9.18 -2.04 -20.26
N ASP A 72 9.33 -0.72 -20.11
CA ASP A 72 10.39 -0.14 -19.29
C ASP A 72 10.02 -0.27 -17.80
N GLU A 73 10.79 -1.06 -17.06
CA GLU A 73 10.52 -1.35 -15.64
C GLU A 73 10.52 -0.08 -14.79
N GLU A 74 11.45 0.85 -15.05
CA GLU A 74 11.57 2.06 -14.22
C GLU A 74 10.41 3.03 -14.46
N SER A 75 9.87 3.11 -15.68
CA SER A 75 8.63 3.86 -15.94
C SER A 75 7.43 3.37 -15.11
N VAL A 76 7.43 2.11 -14.69
CA VAL A 76 6.36 1.49 -13.89
C VAL A 76 6.66 1.56 -12.40
N LEU A 77 7.85 1.10 -12.00
CA LEU A 77 8.21 0.95 -10.59
C LEU A 77 8.79 2.24 -9.98
N GLY A 78 9.37 3.13 -10.79
CA GLY A 78 10.01 4.35 -10.32
C GLY A 78 9.07 5.26 -9.55
N GLU A 79 7.87 5.50 -10.09
CA GLU A 79 6.86 6.32 -9.43
C GLU A 79 6.34 5.66 -8.13
N LEU A 80 6.11 4.34 -8.16
CA LEU A 80 5.70 3.60 -6.96
C LEU A 80 6.76 3.69 -5.85
N LYS A 81 8.04 3.51 -6.19
CA LYS A 81 9.17 3.68 -5.27
C LYS A 81 9.21 5.10 -4.71
N ALA A 82 9.00 6.12 -5.54
CA ALA A 82 8.99 7.52 -5.12
C ALA A 82 7.89 7.80 -4.09
N GLN A 83 6.66 7.32 -4.30
CA GLN A 83 5.54 7.50 -3.37
C GLN A 83 5.76 6.73 -2.05
N LEU A 84 6.27 5.49 -2.11
CA LEU A 84 6.64 4.73 -0.91
C LEU A 84 7.74 5.45 -0.11
N GLY A 85 8.72 6.03 -0.80
CA GLY A 85 9.76 6.85 -0.18
C GLY A 85 9.19 8.08 0.54
N ARG A 86 8.18 8.74 -0.03
CA ARG A 86 7.47 9.84 0.64
C ARG A 86 6.75 9.34 1.90
N LEU A 87 5.98 8.26 1.79
CA LEU A 87 5.26 7.66 2.93
C LEU A 87 6.21 7.25 4.07
N HIS A 88 7.37 6.68 3.73
CA HIS A 88 8.39 6.30 4.70
C HIS A 88 8.93 7.50 5.49
N ARG A 89 9.15 8.63 4.83
CA ARG A 89 9.64 9.87 5.47
C ARG A 89 8.58 10.63 6.28
N ASN A 90 7.30 10.32 6.12
CA ASN A 90 6.24 10.99 6.90
C ASN A 90 6.44 10.73 8.39
N LEU A 91 6.63 11.78 9.19
CA LEU A 91 6.69 11.65 10.64
C LEU A 91 5.31 11.32 11.20
N VAL A 92 5.27 10.60 12.33
CA VAL A 92 4.05 10.51 13.15
C VAL A 92 3.82 11.92 13.69
N ARG A 93 2.90 12.68 13.08
CA ARG A 93 2.38 13.90 13.71
C ARG A 93 1.36 13.45 14.75
N GLN A 94 1.79 13.37 16.01
CA GLN A 94 0.85 13.36 17.12
C GLN A 94 0.27 14.77 17.19
N GLY A 95 -1.05 14.88 17.00
CA GLY A 95 -1.82 16.01 17.50
C GLY A 95 -1.97 15.88 19.02
#